data_AF-A0A2P6FFZ6-F1
#
_entry.id   AF-A0A2P6FFZ6-F1
#
_cell.length_a   1.000
_cell.length_b   1.000
_cell.length_c   1.000
_cell.angle_alpha   90.00
_cell.angle_beta   90.00
_cell.angle_gamma   90.00
#
_symmetry.space_group_name_H-M   'P 1'
#
loop_
_entity.id
_entity.type
_entity.pdbx_description
1 polymer ?
#
loop_
_entity_poly.entity_id
_entity_poly.type
_entity_poly.pdbx_seq_one_letter_code
_entity_poly.pdbx_strand_id
1 'polypeptide(L)'
;MTKRIRKYNGILYIMTQNINDFMGNANIKTQTQGIINNCLYQFVHHLAASDLQDYDNLIATSGRLNQYQKDTIATAPTGTCLFSIGANNRMLLNVEASEIEQEAFS
;
A
#
# COMPACT_ATOMS: atom_id res chain seq x y z
N MET A 1 -7.26 2.83 16.03
CA MET A 1 -6.34 3.99 16.10
C MET A 1 -6.43 4.89 14.86
N THR A 2 -6.52 4.33 13.65
CA THR A 2 -6.68 5.05 12.36
C THR A 2 -7.66 6.24 12.36
N LYS A 3 -8.85 6.10 12.96
CA LYS A 3 -9.82 7.22 13.07
C LYS A 3 -9.46 8.26 14.14
N ARG A 4 -8.81 7.83 15.23
CA ARG A 4 -8.55 8.66 16.41
C ARG A 4 -7.34 9.56 16.22
N ILE A 5 -6.29 9.09 15.52
CA ILE A 5 -5.04 9.83 15.33
C ILE A 5 -5.24 11.20 14.66
N ARG A 6 -6.25 11.32 13.79
CA ARG A 6 -6.62 12.58 13.13
C ARG A 6 -7.03 13.68 14.10
N LYS A 7 -7.58 13.34 15.28
CA LYS A 7 -7.95 14.33 16.31
C LYS A 7 -6.73 14.98 16.98
N TYR A 8 -5.57 14.35 16.86
CA TYR A 8 -4.30 14.82 17.42
C TYR A 8 -3.37 15.35 16.34
N ASN A 9 -3.87 15.62 15.13
CA ASN A 9 -3.08 16.02 13.96
C ASN A 9 -1.89 15.09 13.67
N GLY A 10 -2.01 13.82 14.06
CA GLY A 10 -0.97 12.81 13.82
C GLY A 10 -1.20 12.04 12.53
N ILE A 11 -0.13 11.42 12.04
CA ILE A 11 -0.16 10.49 10.91
C ILE A 11 0.17 9.10 11.44
N LEU A 12 -0.54 8.09 10.94
CA LEU A 12 -0.25 6.69 11.23
C LEU A 12 0.30 6.04 9.96
N TYR A 13 1.57 5.62 10.03
CA TYR A 13 2.19 4.80 9.00
C TYR A 13 2.08 3.33 9.38
N ILE A 14 1.60 2.51 8.44
CA ILE A 14 1.56 1.06 8.57
C ILE A 14 2.34 0.51 7.39
N MET A 15 3.35 -0.28 7.69
CA MET A 15 4.23 -0.90 6.69
C MET A 15 4.28 -2.39 6.99
N THR A 16 4.14 -3.21 5.94
CA THR A 16 4.23 -4.66 6.04
C THR A 16 4.90 -5.22 4.80
N GLN A 17 5.63 -6.32 4.97
CA GLN A 17 6.15 -7.11 3.86
C GLN A 17 5.19 -8.22 3.45
N ASN A 18 4.36 -8.70 4.37
CA ASN A 18 3.44 -9.80 4.14
C ASN A 18 1.99 -9.34 4.28
N ILE A 19 1.23 -9.42 3.20
CA ILE A 19 -0.20 -9.06 3.23
C ILE A 19 -1.04 -10.13 3.93
N ASN A 20 -0.56 -11.37 3.99
CA ASN A 20 -1.29 -12.48 4.60
C ASN A 20 -1.47 -12.30 6.11
N ASP A 21 -0.55 -11.61 6.78
CA ASP A 21 -0.67 -11.24 8.19
C ASP A 21 -1.91 -10.37 8.46
N PHE A 22 -2.39 -9.68 7.42
CA PHE A 22 -3.57 -8.83 7.44
C PHE A 22 -4.84 -9.53 6.90
N MET A 23 -4.74 -10.80 6.53
CA MET A 23 -5.80 -11.60 5.88
C MET A 23 -6.12 -12.91 6.60
N GLY A 24 -5.42 -13.24 7.70
CA GLY A 24 -5.42 -14.57 8.31
C GLY A 24 -6.78 -15.13 8.79
N ASN A 25 -7.78 -14.29 9.07
CA ASN A 25 -9.16 -14.74 9.29
C ASN A 25 -10.18 -13.64 8.93
N ALA A 26 -11.46 -13.98 8.86
CA ALA A 26 -12.52 -13.06 8.45
C ALA A 26 -12.59 -11.77 9.30
N ASN A 27 -12.40 -11.88 10.62
CA ASN A 27 -12.43 -10.73 11.51
C ASN A 27 -11.24 -9.80 11.26
N ILE A 28 -10.04 -10.36 11.11
CA ILE A 28 -8.83 -9.60 10.76
C ILE A 28 -9.01 -8.91 9.41
N LYS A 29 -9.52 -9.63 8.41
CA LYS A 29 -9.78 -9.08 7.07
C LYS A 29 -10.72 -7.87 7.10
N THR A 30 -11.80 -7.92 7.87
CA THR A 30 -12.69 -6.76 8.04
C THR A 30 -11.99 -5.57 8.70
N GLN A 31 -11.14 -5.82 9.70
CA GLN A 31 -10.36 -4.76 10.34
C GLN A 31 -9.34 -4.15 9.37
N THR A 32 -8.65 -4.98 8.60
CA THR A 32 -7.70 -4.56 7.56
C THR A 32 -8.37 -3.72 6.48
N GLN A 33 -9.52 -4.14 5.96
CA GLN A 33 -10.32 -3.33 5.03
C GLN A 33 -10.69 -1.99 5.66
N GLY A 34 -11.06 -1.99 6.93
CA GLY A 34 -11.29 -0.77 7.69
C GLY A 34 -10.04 0.14 7.75
N ILE A 35 -8.85 -0.43 7.93
CA ILE A 35 -7.59 0.34 7.92
C ILE A 35 -7.37 0.96 6.54
N ILE A 36 -7.36 0.15 5.49
CA ILE A 36 -7.07 0.58 4.11
C ILE A 36 -8.07 1.64 3.65
N ASN A 37 -9.37 1.43 3.88
CA ASN A 37 -10.41 2.39 3.49
C ASN A 37 -10.30 3.72 4.24
N ASN A 38 -9.63 3.77 5.40
CA ASN A 38 -9.38 5.00 6.14
C ASN A 38 -7.99 5.61 5.85
N CYS A 39 -7.13 4.94 5.10
CA CYS A 39 -5.83 5.47 4.67
C CYS A 39 -6.02 6.33 3.42
N LEU A 40 -5.56 7.59 3.48
CA LEU A 40 -5.59 8.49 2.32
C LEU A 40 -4.50 8.14 1.31
N TYR A 41 -3.35 7.69 1.79
CA TYR A 41 -2.19 7.37 0.99
C TYR A 41 -1.88 5.88 1.09
N GLN A 42 -1.56 5.27 -0.04
CA GLN A 42 -1.11 3.88 -0.11
C GLN A 42 0.07 3.77 -1.06
N PHE A 43 1.12 3.07 -0.61
CA PHE A 43 2.31 2.77 -1.39
C PHE A 43 2.37 1.26 -1.55
N VAL A 44 2.22 0.78 -2.77
CA VAL A 44 2.29 -0.64 -3.09
C VAL A 44 3.51 -0.88 -3.95
N HIS A 45 4.56 -1.35 -3.31
CA HIS A 45 5.77 -1.81 -3.98
C HIS A 45 5.54 -3.18 -4.62
N HIS A 46 6.61 -3.77 -5.12
CA HIS A 46 6.59 -5.12 -5.67
C HIS A 46 5.89 -6.12 -4.74
N LEU A 47 4.99 -6.91 -5.33
CA LEU A 47 4.29 -8.00 -4.67
C LEU A 47 4.43 -9.27 -5.52
N ALA A 48 4.60 -10.41 -4.84
CA ALA A 48 4.51 -11.71 -5.49
C ALA A 48 3.08 -11.95 -6.03
N ALA A 49 2.93 -12.84 -7.01
CA ALA A 49 1.66 -13.03 -7.71
C ALA A 49 0.48 -13.40 -6.77
N SER A 50 0.73 -14.21 -5.74
CA SER A 50 -0.28 -14.54 -4.71
C SER A 50 -0.71 -13.31 -3.93
N ASP A 51 0.26 -12.56 -3.41
CA ASP A 51 0.01 -11.38 -2.57
C ASP A 51 -0.65 -10.25 -3.36
N LEU A 52 -0.31 -10.11 -4.65
CA LEU A 52 -0.95 -9.18 -5.57
C LEU A 52 -2.45 -9.50 -5.75
N GLN A 53 -2.79 -10.78 -5.87
CA GLN A 53 -4.18 -11.20 -5.99
C GLN A 53 -4.95 -10.94 -4.69
N ASP A 54 -4.33 -11.20 -3.54
CA ASP A 54 -4.93 -10.93 -2.24
C ASP A 54 -5.11 -9.44 -1.99
N TYR A 55 -4.14 -8.62 -2.40
CA TYR A 55 -4.24 -7.16 -2.38
C TYR A 55 -5.38 -6.66 -3.29
N ASP A 56 -5.48 -7.14 -4.53
CA ASP A 56 -6.55 -6.75 -5.45
C ASP A 56 -7.94 -7.11 -4.90
N ASN A 57 -8.06 -8.27 -4.23
CA ASN A 57 -9.28 -8.68 -3.55
C ASN A 57 -9.61 -7.78 -2.35
N LEU A 58 -8.58 -7.34 -1.62
CA LEU A 58 -8.71 -6.51 -0.43
C LEU A 58 -9.22 -5.11 -0.77
N ILE A 59 -8.75 -4.54 -1.88
CA ILE A 59 -9.16 -3.20 -2.35
C ILE A 59 -10.35 -3.20 -3.31
N ALA A 60 -10.98 -4.36 -3.57
CA ALA A 60 -12.01 -4.48 -4.60
C ALA A 60 -13.18 -3.47 -4.46
N THR A 61 -13.51 -3.08 -3.23
CA THR A 61 -14.55 -2.07 -2.93
C THR A 61 -14.16 -0.64 -3.27
N SER A 62 -12.85 -0.36 -3.37
CA SER A 62 -12.26 0.94 -3.69
C SER A 62 -11.79 1.03 -5.15
N GLY A 63 -12.17 0.06 -5.99
CA GLY A 63 -11.74 -0.05 -7.39
C GLY A 63 -10.57 -1.02 -7.53
N ARG A 64 -10.76 -2.11 -8.28
CA ARG A 64 -9.71 -3.11 -8.54
C ARG A 64 -8.53 -2.52 -9.30
N LEU A 65 -7.39 -3.21 -9.27
CA LEU A 65 -6.27 -2.88 -10.14
C LEU A 65 -6.61 -3.25 -11.59
N ASN A 66 -6.22 -2.40 -12.54
CA ASN A 66 -6.24 -2.78 -13.96
C ASN A 66 -5.04 -3.68 -14.31
N GLN A 67 -5.07 -4.31 -15.48
CA GLN A 67 -4.02 -5.26 -15.87
C GLN A 67 -2.63 -4.61 -15.93
N TYR A 68 -2.53 -3.40 -16.49
CA TYR A 68 -1.27 -2.65 -16.55
C TYR A 68 -0.66 -2.39 -15.16
N GLN A 69 -1.49 -2.03 -14.18
CA GLN A 69 -1.06 -1.84 -12.78
C GLN A 69 -0.57 -3.15 -12.16
N LYS A 70 -1.27 -4.26 -12.42
CA LYS A 70 -0.86 -5.59 -11.94
C LYS A 70 0.50 -6.00 -12.51
N ASP A 71 0.66 -5.86 -13.83
CA ASP A 71 1.90 -6.20 -14.52
C ASP A 71 3.07 -5.32 -14.04
N THR A 72 2.81 -4.04 -13.82
CA THR A 72 3.81 -3.10 -13.30
C THR A 72 4.24 -3.45 -11.89
N ILE A 73 3.31 -3.71 -10.96
CA ILE A 73 3.67 -4.09 -9.59
C ILE A 73 4.41 -5.43 -9.56
N ALA A 74 3.97 -6.41 -10.36
CA ALA A 74 4.59 -7.73 -10.43
C ALA A 74 6.04 -7.69 -10.95
N THR A 75 6.43 -6.64 -11.68
CA THR A 75 7.77 -6.48 -12.27
C THR A 75 8.52 -5.25 -11.75
N ALA A 76 7.97 -4.54 -10.77
CA ALA A 76 8.51 -3.27 -10.29
C ALA A 76 9.93 -3.45 -9.71
N PRO A 77 10.92 -2.68 -10.19
CA PRO A 77 12.23 -2.62 -9.54
C PRO A 77 12.10 -1.95 -8.16
N THR A 78 13.13 -2.15 -7.31
CA THR A 78 13.23 -1.46 -6.03
C THR A 78 13.09 0.06 -6.20
N GLY A 79 12.33 0.70 -5.32
CA GLY A 79 12.03 2.13 -5.38
C GLY A 79 10.76 2.47 -6.17
N THR A 80 10.36 1.63 -7.13
CA THR A 80 9.09 1.82 -7.86
C THR A 80 7.90 1.31 -7.05
N CYS A 81 6.80 2.07 -7.07
CA CYS A 81 5.54 1.70 -6.43
C CYS A 81 4.31 2.24 -7.16
N LEU A 82 3.18 1.57 -6.98
CA LEU A 82 1.87 2.14 -7.24
C LEU A 82 1.45 2.98 -6.04
N PHE A 83 1.33 4.28 -6.27
CA PHE A 83 0.90 5.24 -5.27
C PHE A 83 -0.57 5.60 -5.48
N SER A 84 -1.37 5.49 -4.41
CA SER A 84 -2.78 5.86 -4.43
C SER A 84 -3.06 7.03 -3.49
N ILE A 85 -3.86 7.99 -3.97
CA ILE A 85 -4.42 9.08 -3.18
C ILE A 85 -5.95 8.93 -3.18
N GLY A 86 -6.51 8.57 -2.03
CA GLY A 86 -7.92 8.20 -1.91
C GLY A 86 -8.27 6.97 -2.75
N ALA A 87 -9.52 6.87 -3.20
CA ALA A 87 -10.00 5.68 -3.91
C ALA A 87 -9.62 5.67 -5.41
N ASN A 88 -9.64 6.85 -6.05
CA ASN A 88 -9.72 6.94 -7.51
C ASN A 88 -8.45 7.46 -8.19
N ASN A 89 -7.49 8.00 -7.44
CA ASN A 89 -6.28 8.56 -8.03
C ASN A 89 -5.11 7.61 -7.77
N ARG A 90 -4.57 7.03 -8.84
CA ARG A 90 -3.42 6.12 -8.80
C ARG A 90 -2.38 6.55 -9.83
N MET A 91 -1.13 6.57 -9.41
CA MET A 91 0.02 6.90 -10.25
C MET A 91 1.20 6.00 -9.90
N LEU A 92 2.14 5.86 -10.83
CA LEU A 92 3.41 5.22 -10.56
C LEU A 92 4.38 6.26 -10.00
N LEU A 93 5.05 5.92 -8.91
CA LEU A 93 6.14 6.71 -8.35
C LEU A 93 7.41 5.88 -8.34
N ASN A 94 8.53 6.55 -8.60
CA ASN A 94 9.86 6.03 -8.35
C ASN A 94 10.49 6.85 -7.22
N VAL A 95 10.81 6.18 -6.12
CA VAL A 95 11.35 6.79 -4.91
C VAL A 95 12.84 6.51 -4.86
N GLU A 96 13.63 7.58 -4.87
CA GLU A 96 15.09 7.54 -4.80
C GLU A 96 15.56 8.44 -3.66
N ALA A 97 16.53 7.97 -2.89
CA ALA A 97 17.18 8.77 -1.87
C ALA A 97 18.14 9.76 -2.55
N SER A 98 18.12 11.01 -2.10
CA SER A 98 19.10 12.01 -2.52
C SER A 98 20.52 11.63 -2.08
N GLU A 99 21.54 12.23 -2.71
CA GLU A 99 22.94 12.00 -2.36
C GLU A 99 23.21 12.21 -0.86
N ILE A 100 22.66 13.29 -0.30
CA ILE A 100 22.78 13.63 1.13
C ILE A 100 22.16 12.56 2.02
N GLU A 101 21.00 12.01 1.63
CA GLU A 101 20.35 10.95 2.40
C GLU A 101 21.15 9.65 2.32
N GLN A 102 21.71 9.31 1.17
CA GLN A 102 22.54 8.12 1.00
C GLN A 102 23.78 8.16 1.90
N GLU A 103 24.46 9.30 2.00
CA GLU A 103 25.61 9.50 2.88
C GLU A 103 25.26 9.35 4.37
N ALA A 104 24.01 9.66 4.77
CA ALA A 104 23.58 9.53 6.15
C ALA A 104 23.33 8.07 6.58
N PHE A 105 23.18 7.14 5.62
CA PHE A 105 22.93 5.72 5.86
C PHE A 105 24.13 4.80 5.58
N SER A 106 25.24 5.35 5.06
CA SER A 106 26.52 4.67 4.86
C SER A 106 27.41 4.73 6.10
#